data_AF-A0A453RWU2-F1
#
_entry.id   AF-A0A453RWU2-F1
#
_cell.length_a   1.000
_cell.length_b   1.000
_cell.length_c   1.000
_cell.angle_alpha   90.00
_cell.angle_beta   90.00
_cell.angle_gamma   90.00
#
_symmetry.space_group_name_H-M   'P 1'
#
loop_
_entity.id
_entity.type
_entity.pdbx_description
1 polymer ?
#
loop_
_entity_poly.entity_id
_entity_poly.type
_entity_poly.pdbx_seq_one_letter_code
_entity_poly.pdbx_strand_id
1 'polypeptide(L)'
;MLSGCSVSSLAARFAFFPPDPPTYALRKDEATGRLVASGVPRDNALDVLLLDTTRGTKVVAFYLRNPCARLTLLYSHGNAADLAQLYDLFVQLKI
;
A
#
# COMPACT_ATOMS: atom_id res chain seq x y z
N MET A 1 37.39 7.39 8.83
CA MET A 1 36.51 6.31 8.34
C MET A 1 35.61 6.91 7.28
N LEU A 2 35.90 6.65 6.00
CA LEU A 2 35.02 7.07 4.91
C LEU A 2 33.78 6.18 4.96
N SER A 3 32.64 6.74 5.36
CA SER A 3 31.33 6.07 5.32
C SER A 3 30.93 5.85 3.86
N GLY A 4 31.50 4.81 3.24
CA GLY A 4 31.21 4.40 1.87
C GLY A 4 29.78 3.88 1.77
N CYS A 5 29.04 4.39 0.79
CA CYS A 5 27.72 3.89 0.44
C CYS A 5 27.82 2.38 0.14
N SER A 6 27.16 1.53 0.94
CA SER A 6 27.23 0.09 0.73
C SER A 6 26.55 -0.27 -0.60
N VAL A 7 27.03 -1.34 -1.25
CA VAL A 7 26.37 -1.90 -2.45
C VAL A 7 24.90 -2.21 -2.16
N SER A 8 24.57 -2.61 -0.92
CA SER A 8 23.19 -2.80 -0.47
C SER A 8 22.36 -1.51 -0.44
N SER A 9 22.95 -0.37 -0.05
CA SER A 9 22.27 0.93 -0.07
C SER A 9 22.02 1.40 -1.51
N LEU A 10 23.00 1.19 -2.40
CA LEU A 10 22.85 1.49 -3.83
C LEU A 10 21.80 0.59 -4.48
N ALA A 11 21.85 -0.72 -4.25
CA ALA A 11 20.88 -1.69 -4.75
C ALA A 11 19.47 -1.39 -4.22
N ALA A 12 19.32 -0.99 -2.96
CA ALA A 12 18.01 -0.60 -2.41
C ALA A 12 17.43 0.64 -3.11
N ARG A 13 18.28 1.62 -3.46
CA ARG A 13 17.85 2.81 -4.22
C ARG A 13 17.46 2.49 -5.66
N PHE A 14 18.15 1.54 -6.32
CA PHE A 14 17.81 1.08 -7.66
C PHE A 14 16.67 0.05 -7.69
N ALA A 15 16.40 -0.65 -6.59
CA ALA A 15 15.26 -1.57 -6.49
C ALA A 15 13.92 -0.82 -6.38
N PHE A 16 13.93 0.51 -6.35
CA PHE A 16 12.76 1.35 -6.17
C PHE A 16 12.50 2.17 -7.44
N PHE A 17 11.78 1.58 -8.38
CA PHE A 17 11.16 2.28 -9.51
C PHE A 17 9.63 2.24 -9.39
N PRO A 18 9.06 2.81 -8.31
CA PRO A 18 7.60 2.95 -8.22
C PRO A 18 7.11 3.83 -9.38
N PRO A 19 5.82 3.76 -9.73
CA PRO A 19 5.23 4.70 -10.67
C PRO A 19 5.51 6.15 -10.26
N ASP A 20 5.97 6.98 -11.20
CA ASP A 20 6.15 8.42 -11.02
C ASP A 20 5.32 9.17 -12.09
N PRO A 21 4.21 9.84 -11.72
CA PRO A 21 3.70 9.99 -10.36
C PRO A 21 3.09 8.69 -9.78
N PRO A 22 3.01 8.56 -8.43
CA PRO A 22 2.31 7.44 -7.80
C PRO A 22 0.88 7.29 -8.29
N THR A 23 0.41 6.05 -8.42
CA THR A 23 -0.95 5.79 -8.93
C THR A 23 -2.06 6.02 -7.90
N TYR A 24 -1.71 6.24 -6.62
CA TYR A 24 -2.62 6.77 -5.61
C TYR A 24 -2.00 7.88 -4.76
N ALA A 25 -2.89 8.65 -4.15
CA ALA A 25 -2.61 9.56 -3.06
C ALA A 25 -3.63 9.33 -1.95
N LEU A 26 -3.19 9.46 -0.70
CA LEU A 26 -4.09 9.39 0.45
C LEU A 26 -4.82 10.70 0.64
N ARG A 27 -6.14 10.61 0.86
CA ARG A 27 -6.99 11.74 1.21
C ARG A 27 -7.88 11.33 2.38
N LYS A 28 -8.30 12.33 3.16
CA LYS A 28 -9.34 12.14 4.16
C LYS A 28 -10.68 12.46 3.50
N ASP A 29 -11.61 11.53 3.56
CA ASP A 29 -12.97 11.76 3.12
C ASP A 29 -13.65 12.72 4.10
N GLU A 30 -14.17 13.85 3.60
CA GLU A 30 -14.70 14.93 4.44
C GLU A 30 -16.01 14.53 5.15
N ALA A 31 -16.81 13.67 4.54
CA ALA A 31 -18.10 13.25 5.09
C ALA A 31 -17.93 12.20 6.20
N THR A 32 -17.01 11.26 6.01
CA THR A 32 -16.85 10.11 6.92
C THR A 32 -15.62 10.21 7.83
N GLY A 33 -14.67 11.10 7.51
CA GLY A 33 -13.39 11.23 8.19
C GLY A 33 -12.43 10.07 7.93
N ARG A 34 -12.79 9.09 7.11
CA ARG A 34 -11.97 7.91 6.79
C ARG A 34 -10.88 8.24 5.78
N LEU A 35 -9.81 7.47 5.79
CA LEU A 35 -8.80 7.55 4.72
C LEU A 35 -9.33 6.87 3.46
N VAL A 36 -9.03 7.48 2.32
CA VAL A 36 -9.33 6.96 0.99
C VAL A 36 -8.09 7.12 0.11
N ALA A 37 -7.94 6.23 -0.87
CA ALA A 37 -6.87 6.30 -1.87
C ALA A 37 -7.45 6.81 -3.20
N SER A 38 -6.84 7.83 -3.80
CA SER A 38 -7.17 8.23 -5.17
C SER A 38 -6.68 7.19 -6.17
N GLY A 39 -7.24 7.14 -7.38
CA GLY A 39 -6.84 6.15 -8.39
C GLY A 39 -7.36 4.73 -8.14
N VAL A 40 -8.04 4.49 -7.01
CA VAL A 40 -8.77 3.26 -6.71
C VAL A 40 -10.28 3.57 -6.69
N PRO A 41 -11.14 2.71 -7.26
CA PRO A 41 -12.58 2.87 -7.17
C PRO A 41 -13.06 2.97 -5.71
N ARG A 42 -14.10 3.78 -5.46
CA ARG A 42 -14.75 3.79 -4.15
C ARG A 42 -15.44 2.44 -3.94
N ASP A 43 -15.00 1.73 -2.92
CA ASP A 43 -15.52 0.42 -2.53
C ASP A 43 -15.80 0.41 -1.02
N ASN A 44 -17.02 0.07 -0.63
CA ASN A 44 -17.42 -0.02 0.77
C ASN A 44 -16.72 -1.18 1.49
N ALA A 45 -16.28 -2.20 0.76
CA ALA A 45 -15.52 -3.33 1.32
C ALA A 45 -14.04 -2.98 1.56
N LEU A 46 -13.53 -1.89 0.98
CA LEU A 46 -12.13 -1.48 1.11
C LEU A 46 -11.97 -0.46 2.25
N ASP A 47 -11.16 -0.81 3.24
CA ASP A 47 -10.64 0.13 4.22
C ASP A 47 -9.18 0.47 3.90
N VAL A 48 -8.88 1.77 3.76
CA VAL A 48 -7.50 2.26 3.60
C VAL A 48 -6.94 2.64 4.97
N LEU A 49 -5.84 2.01 5.33
CA LEU A 49 -5.23 2.11 6.65
C LEU A 49 -3.84 2.73 6.55
N LEU A 50 -3.46 3.51 7.57
CA LEU A 50 -2.11 4.02 7.76
C LEU A 50 -1.57 3.43 9.07
N LEU A 51 -0.69 2.45 8.95
CA LEU A 51 -0.19 1.65 10.06
C LEU A 51 1.11 2.22 10.59
N ASP A 52 1.20 2.44 11.90
CA ASP A 52 2.45 2.81 12.55
C ASP A 52 3.32 1.57 12.80
N THR A 53 4.58 1.64 12.40
CA THR A 53 5.57 0.60 12.70
C THR A 53 6.27 0.89 14.03
N THR A 54 6.86 -0.12 14.65
CA THR A 54 7.67 0.03 15.88
C THR A 54 8.87 0.97 15.69
N ARG A 55 9.29 1.22 14.45
CA ARG A 55 10.38 2.13 14.08
C ARG A 55 9.90 3.56 13.77
N GLY A 56 8.61 3.85 13.95
CA GLY A 56 8.02 5.17 13.71
C GLY A 56 7.72 5.52 12.25
N THR A 57 8.00 4.61 11.31
CA THR A 57 7.58 4.76 9.91
C THR A 57 6.10 4.40 9.77
N LYS A 58 5.39 5.11 8.89
CA LYS A 58 4.00 4.79 8.55
C LYS A 58 3.93 3.98 7.25
N VAL A 59 3.09 2.95 7.22
CA VAL A 59 2.88 2.08 6.06
C VAL A 59 1.42 2.12 5.66
N VAL A 60 1.15 2.35 4.38
CA VAL A 60 -0.21 2.28 3.84
C VAL A 60 -0.59 0.82 3.64
N ALA A 61 -1.82 0.45 4.01
CA ALA A 61 -2.38 -0.87 3.76
C ALA A 61 -3.80 -0.77 3.23
N PHE A 62 -4.14 -1.65 2.28
CA PHE A 62 -5.50 -1.83 1.77
C PHE A 62 -6.09 -3.08 2.40
N TYR A 63 -7.18 -2.94 3.12
CA TYR A 63 -7.90 -4.05 3.75
C TYR A 63 -9.23 -4.27 3.04
N LEU A 64 -9.30 -5.36 2.28
CA LEU A 64 -10.52 -5.77 1.58
C LEU A 64 -11.29 -6.76 2.45
N ARG A 65 -12.51 -6.36 2.85
CA ARG A 65 -13.40 -7.16 3.69
C ARG A 65 -14.20 -8.14 2.84
N ASN A 66 -14.22 -9.39 3.27
CA ASN A 66 -15.12 -10.42 2.75
C ASN A 66 -15.77 -11.16 3.94
N PRO A 67 -17.08 -10.93 4.23
CA PRO A 67 -17.78 -11.56 5.35
C PRO A 67 -17.83 -13.10 5.30
N CYS A 68 -17.64 -13.68 4.11
CA CYS A 68 -17.66 -15.12 3.88
C CYS A 68 -16.25 -15.75 3.89
N ALA A 69 -15.20 -14.95 4.12
CA ALA A 69 -13.83 -15.44 4.08
C ALA A 69 -13.55 -16.45 5.19
N ARG A 70 -12.96 -17.59 4.79
CA ARG A 70 -12.47 -18.62 5.72
C ARG A 70 -11.02 -18.41 6.15
N LEU A 71 -10.28 -17.57 5.42
CA LEU A 71 -8.85 -17.32 5.60
C LEU A 71 -8.56 -15.83 5.40
N THR A 72 -7.49 -15.34 6.00
CA THR A 72 -6.98 -13.98 5.80
C THR A 72 -5.64 -14.04 5.07
N LEU A 73 -5.55 -13.31 3.96
CA LEU A 73 -4.30 -13.16 3.21
C LEU A 73 -3.62 -11.86 3.62
N LEU A 74 -2.42 -11.97 4.20
CA LEU A 74 -1.50 -10.84 4.36
C LEU A 74 -0.50 -10.88 3.21
N TYR A 75 -0.63 -9.94 2.28
CA TYR A 75 0.27 -9.84 1.14
C TYR A 75 1.15 -8.60 1.25
N SER A 76 2.47 -8.81 1.21
CA SER A 76 3.45 -7.74 1.08
C SER A 76 3.96 -7.75 -0.35
N HIS A 77 3.81 -6.63 -1.05
CA HIS A 77 4.30 -6.51 -2.41
C HIS A 77 5.82 -6.31 -2.46
N GLY A 78 6.42 -6.56 -3.62
CA GLY A 78 7.84 -6.30 -3.85
C GLY A 78 8.19 -4.81 -3.86
N ASN A 79 9.48 -4.51 -3.81
CA ASN A 79 9.98 -3.16 -4.04
C ASN A 79 9.56 -2.70 -5.45
N ALA A 80 9.22 -1.42 -5.62
CA ALA A 80 8.70 -0.80 -6.86
C ALA A 80 7.24 -1.12 -7.25
N ALA A 81 6.47 -1.85 -6.43
CA ALA A 81 5.03 -2.03 -6.67
C ALA A 81 4.19 -0.95 -5.95
N ASP A 82 3.05 -0.62 -6.55
CA ASP A 82 2.08 0.36 -6.03
C ASP A 82 0.75 -0.32 -5.67
N LEU A 83 0.18 0.05 -4.52
CA LEU A 83 -1.06 -0.56 -4.01
C LEU A 83 -2.26 -0.36 -4.94
N ALA A 84 -2.35 0.79 -5.63
CA ALA A 84 -3.46 1.07 -6.53
C ALA A 84 -3.41 0.18 -7.77
N GLN A 85 -2.21 -0.08 -8.31
CA GLN A 85 -2.03 -1.01 -9.43
C GLN A 85 -2.37 -2.45 -9.06
N LEU A 86 -2.11 -2.83 -7.81
CA LEU A 86 -2.44 -4.17 -7.32
C LEU A 86 -3.91 -4.34 -6.91
N TYR A 87 -4.68 -3.26 -6.81
CA TYR A 87 -6.08 -3.33 -6.40
C TYR A 87 -6.90 -4.26 -7.28
N ASP A 88 -6.78 -4.15 -8.60
CA ASP A 88 -7.56 -4.96 -9.55
C ASP A 88 -7.29 -6.48 -9.44
N LEU A 89 -6.11 -6.85 -8.93
CA LEU A 89 -5.77 -8.23 -8.63
C LEU A 89 -6.48 -8.73 -7.37
N PHE A 90 -6.45 -7.93 -6.29
CA PHE A 90 -6.93 -8.36 -4.98
C PHE A 90 -8.43 -8.13 -4.75
N VAL A 91 -9.05 -7.19 -5.47
CA VAL A 91 -10.50 -6.93 -5.40
C VAL A 91 -11.32 -8.19 -5.72
N GLN A 92 -10.77 -9.10 -6.52
CA GLN A 92 -11.42 -10.37 -6.88
C GLN A 92 -11.60 -11.30 -5.68
N LEU A 93 -10.79 -11.14 -4.62
CA LEU A 93 -10.88 -11.94 -3.39
C LEU A 93 -12.02 -11.49 -2.46
N LYS A 94 -12.68 -10.37 -2.77
CA LYS A 94 -13.82 -9.88 -1.97
C LYS A 94 -15.14 -10.59 -2.29
N ILE A 95 -15.18 -11.34 -3.39
CA ILE A 95 -16.36 -12.04 -3.93
C ILE A 95 -16.63 -13.31 -3.12
#